data_AF-A0A212QQW6-F1
#
_entry.id   AF-A0A212QQW6-F1
#
_cell.length_a   1.000
_cell.length_b   1.000
_cell.length_c   1.000
_cell.angle_alpha   90.00
_cell.angle_beta   90.00
_cell.angle_gamma   90.00
#
_symmetry.space_group_name_H-M   'P 1'
#
loop_
_entity.id
_entity.type
_entity.pdbx_description
1 polymer ?
#
loop_
_entity_poly.entity_id
_entity_poly.type
_entity_poly.pdbx_seq_one_letter_code
_entity_poly.pdbx_strand_id
1 'polypeptide(L)'
;MVRWTIEVDEETAQRWQALWASRGLSPTEGLLFFLGLGAAYAEGQAVLSGVAAGTHSAEEVERLIRRLVELEGRHAVVRFRLFQCEQALQRWELSHGAIETMSTGLQEVVRRLREENAQLREALRRLQGDSAAGAMDPGGGVGGA
;
A
#
# COMPACT_ATOMS: atom_id res chain seq x y z
N MET A 1 15.17 0.93 -8.92
CA MET A 1 15.15 -0.53 -8.69
C MET A 1 16.20 -1.15 -9.58
N VAL A 2 17.11 -1.95 -9.04
CA VAL A 2 18.17 -2.63 -9.81
C VAL A 2 17.77 -4.10 -9.94
N ARG A 3 17.86 -4.67 -11.15
CA ARG A 3 17.50 -6.08 -11.42
C ARG A 3 18.76 -6.90 -11.64
N TRP A 4 18.85 -8.02 -10.92
CA TRP A 4 19.90 -9.02 -11.05
C TRP A 4 19.27 -10.34 -11.47
N THR A 5 19.94 -11.09 -12.33
CA THR A 5 19.55 -12.45 -12.74
C THR A 5 20.67 -13.40 -12.32
N ILE A 6 20.32 -14.48 -11.63
CA ILE A 6 21.28 -15.48 -11.16
C ILE A 6 20.75 -16.85 -11.61
N GLU A 7 21.61 -17.63 -12.26
CA GLU A 7 21.33 -19.02 -12.61
C GLU A 7 22.01 -19.94 -11.58
N VAL A 8 21.26 -20.93 -11.11
CA VAL A 8 21.72 -21.96 -10.18
C VAL A 8 21.17 -23.30 -10.67
N ASP A 9 21.90 -24.37 -10.37
CA ASP A 9 21.43 -25.72 -10.66
C ASP A 9 20.18 -26.07 -9.83
N GLU A 10 19.47 -27.10 -10.27
CA GLU A 10 18.20 -27.52 -9.67
C GLU A 10 18.36 -28.00 -8.23
N GLU A 11 19.46 -28.69 -7.90
CA GLU A 11 19.72 -29.18 -6.54
C GLU A 11 19.95 -28.01 -5.57
N THR A 12 20.76 -27.04 -5.98
CA THR A 12 21.00 -25.80 -5.21
C THR A 12 19.71 -25.02 -5.01
N ALA A 13 18.90 -24.86 -6.06
CA ALA A 13 17.62 -24.18 -5.98
C ALA A 13 16.65 -24.87 -4.98
N GLN A 14 16.55 -26.20 -5.03
CA GLN A 14 15.72 -26.97 -4.11
C GLN A 14 16.20 -26.86 -2.66
N ARG A 15 17.53 -26.95 -2.43
CA ARG A 15 18.12 -26.79 -1.10
C ARG A 15 17.84 -25.41 -0.51
N TRP A 16 17.99 -24.36 -1.32
CA TRP A 16 17.70 -23.00 -0.89
C TRP A 16 16.21 -22.82 -0.57
N GLN A 17 15.34 -23.37 -1.42
CA GLN A 17 13.89 -23.38 -1.19
C GLN A 17 13.50 -24.03 0.12
N ALA A 18 14.02 -25.22 0.41
CA ALA A 18 13.76 -25.92 1.66
C ALA A 18 14.22 -25.10 2.88
N LEU A 19 15.39 -24.45 2.78
CA LEU A 19 15.98 -23.70 3.87
C LEU A 19 15.17 -22.46 4.24
N TRP A 20 14.72 -21.67 3.27
CA TRP A 20 13.90 -20.50 3.58
C TRP A 20 12.43 -20.83 3.85
N ALA A 21 11.89 -21.92 3.27
CA ALA A 21 10.56 -22.44 3.62
C ALA A 21 10.49 -22.86 5.10
N SER A 22 11.53 -23.51 5.61
CA SER A 22 11.63 -23.87 7.03
C SER A 22 11.60 -22.67 7.98
N ARG A 23 11.91 -21.47 7.46
CA ARG A 23 11.95 -20.20 8.19
C ARG A 23 10.75 -19.30 7.91
N GLY A 24 9.77 -19.78 7.13
CA GLY A 24 8.59 -19.00 6.75
C GLY A 24 8.92 -17.77 5.91
N LEU A 25 10.01 -17.82 5.14
CA LEU A 25 10.43 -16.74 4.26
C LEU A 25 9.93 -16.98 2.83
N SER A 26 9.50 -15.92 2.17
CA SER A 26 9.21 -15.93 0.73
C SER A 26 10.49 -16.14 -0.09
N PRO A 27 10.40 -16.54 -1.38
CA PRO A 27 11.58 -16.73 -2.23
C PRO A 27 12.49 -15.50 -2.31
N THR A 28 11.90 -14.29 -2.38
CA THR A 28 12.66 -13.04 -2.42
C THR A 28 13.37 -12.76 -1.10
N GLU A 29 12.71 -12.98 0.04
CA GLU A 29 13.33 -12.81 1.36
C GLU A 29 14.41 -13.84 1.60
N GLY A 30 14.21 -15.08 1.16
CA GLY A 30 15.20 -16.14 1.23
C GLY A 30 16.47 -15.82 0.44
N LEU A 31 16.32 -15.29 -0.78
CA LEU A 31 17.46 -14.82 -1.60
C LEU A 31 18.19 -13.64 -0.94
N LEU A 32 17.46 -12.65 -0.45
CA LEU A 32 18.06 -11.51 0.27
C LEU A 32 18.78 -11.96 1.53
N PHE A 33 18.23 -12.93 2.25
CA PHE A 33 18.85 -13.53 3.41
C PHE A 33 20.18 -14.19 3.04
N PHE A 34 20.23 -15.01 1.98
CA PHE A 34 21.48 -15.64 1.52
C PHE A 34 22.52 -14.62 1.03
N LEU A 35 22.10 -13.61 0.27
CA LEU A 35 23.00 -12.56 -0.18
C LEU A 35 23.56 -11.75 0.99
N GLY A 36 22.73 -11.45 2.00
CA GLY A 36 23.15 -10.81 3.24
C GLY A 36 24.14 -11.68 4.04
N LEU A 37 23.88 -12.98 4.15
CA LEU A 37 24.81 -13.93 4.77
C LEU A 37 26.17 -13.93 4.05
N GLY A 38 26.15 -14.01 2.72
CA GLY A 38 27.35 -14.05 1.89
C GLY A 38 28.18 -12.77 1.98
N ALA A 39 27.52 -11.61 1.95
CA ALA A 39 28.17 -10.31 2.13
C ALA A 39 28.82 -10.20 3.51
N ALA A 40 28.09 -10.53 4.57
CA ALA A 40 28.60 -10.49 5.95
C ALA A 40 29.76 -11.48 6.17
N TYR A 41 29.73 -12.66 5.54
CA TYR A 41 30.83 -13.61 5.61
C TYR A 41 32.08 -13.08 4.88
N ALA A 42 31.91 -12.49 3.68
CA ALA A 42 33.01 -11.89 2.93
C ALA A 42 33.65 -10.72 3.69
N GLU A 43 32.84 -9.88 4.35
CA GLU A 43 33.32 -8.79 5.20
C GLU A 43 33.99 -9.31 6.48
N GLY A 44 33.42 -10.35 7.10
CA GLY A 44 33.96 -11.00 8.31
C GLY A 44 35.30 -11.73 8.07
N GLN A 45 35.60 -12.12 6.84
CA GLN A 45 36.87 -12.74 6.48
C GLN A 45 38.08 -11.83 6.74
N ALA A 46 37.89 -10.50 6.67
CA ALA A 46 38.89 -9.51 7.04
C ALA A 46 39.15 -9.41 8.56
N VAL A 47 38.24 -9.93 9.40
CA VAL A 47 38.37 -9.98 10.86
C VAL A 47 39.05 -11.28 11.31
N LEU A 48 38.85 -12.38 10.56
CA LEU A 48 39.50 -13.68 10.81
C LEU A 48 41.03 -13.63 10.65
N SER A 49 41.57 -12.71 9.83
CA SER A 49 43.01 -12.48 9.74
C SER A 49 43.61 -11.95 11.06
N GLY A 50 42.80 -11.33 11.94
CA GLY A 50 43.22 -10.92 13.29
C GLY A 50 43.37 -12.08 14.29
N VAL A 51 42.72 -13.22 14.05
CA VAL A 51 42.86 -14.43 14.89
C VAL A 51 44.23 -15.08 14.71
N ALA A 52 44.85 -14.91 13.53
CA ALA A 52 46.23 -15.33 13.30
C ALA A 52 47.25 -14.62 14.22
N ALA A 53 46.87 -13.51 14.87
CA ALA A 53 47.68 -12.80 15.86
C ALA A 53 47.51 -13.30 17.31
N GLY A 54 46.66 -14.31 17.56
CA GLY A 54 46.65 -15.09 18.81
C GLY A 54 45.89 -14.52 20.01
N THR A 55 45.05 -13.50 19.83
CA THR A 55 44.33 -12.82 20.94
C THR A 55 42.99 -13.45 21.33
N HIS A 56 42.41 -14.32 20.50
CA HIS A 56 41.12 -14.98 20.74
C HIS A 56 41.14 -16.43 20.28
N SER A 57 40.36 -17.31 20.93
CA SER A 57 40.22 -18.70 20.47
C SER A 57 39.46 -18.73 19.14
N ALA A 58 39.90 -19.57 18.20
CA ALA A 58 39.31 -19.67 16.87
C ALA A 58 37.80 -19.99 16.92
N GLU A 59 37.36 -20.77 17.90
CA GLU A 59 35.96 -21.15 18.09
C GLU A 59 35.05 -19.98 18.51
N GLU A 60 35.56 -19.08 19.36
CA GLU A 60 34.79 -17.90 19.80
C GLU A 60 34.60 -16.91 18.67
N VAL A 61 35.63 -16.70 17.85
CA VAL A 61 35.54 -15.80 16.69
C VAL A 61 34.64 -16.39 15.62
N GLU A 62 34.72 -17.69 15.35
CA GLU A 62 33.81 -18.35 14.42
C GLU A 62 32.35 -18.25 14.88
N ARG A 63 32.09 -18.43 16.18
CA ARG A 63 30.74 -18.28 16.76
C ARG A 63 30.21 -16.86 16.63
N LEU A 64 31.05 -15.85 16.90
CA LEU A 64 30.69 -14.45 16.76
C LEU A 64 30.40 -14.08 15.31
N ILE A 65 31.22 -14.56 14.36
CA ILE A 65 31.00 -14.34 12.93
C ILE A 65 29.69 -14.98 12.48
N ARG A 66 29.43 -16.24 12.85
CA ARG A 66 28.15 -16.90 12.53
C ARG A 66 26.96 -16.10 13.05
N ARG A 67 27.05 -15.55 14.25
CA ARG A 67 26.00 -14.73 14.86
C ARG A 67 25.82 -13.38 14.15
N LEU A 68 26.92 -12.73 13.76
CA LEU A 68 26.91 -11.48 13.00
C LEU A 68 26.30 -11.68 11.61
N VAL A 69 26.72 -12.73 10.93
CA VAL A 69 26.22 -13.17 9.63
C VAL A 69 24.71 -13.45 9.70
N GLU A 70 24.24 -14.18 10.71
CA GLU A 70 22.81 -14.42 10.90
C GLU A 70 22.02 -13.13 11.17
N LEU A 71 22.56 -12.22 11.99
CA LEU A 71 21.96 -10.93 12.27
C LEU A 71 21.83 -10.08 11.01
N GLU A 72 22.85 -10.06 10.15
CA GLU A 72 22.77 -9.29 8.90
C GLU A 72 21.82 -9.90 7.89
N GLY A 73 21.74 -11.24 7.81
CA GLY A 73 20.69 -11.89 7.02
C GLY A 73 19.29 -11.46 7.46
N ARG A 74 19.04 -11.44 8.79
CA ARG A 74 17.75 -10.98 9.34
C ARG A 74 17.51 -9.49 9.09
N HIS A 75 18.55 -8.67 9.25
CA HIS A 75 18.47 -7.23 9.05
C HIS A 75 18.15 -6.87 7.59
N ALA A 76 18.74 -7.58 6.61
CA ALA A 76 18.42 -7.42 5.20
C ALA A 76 16.92 -7.70 4.90
N VAL A 77 16.36 -8.75 5.50
CA VAL A 77 14.93 -9.08 5.39
C VAL A 77 14.05 -7.99 6.00
N VAL A 78 14.39 -7.52 7.21
CA VAL A 78 13.64 -6.45 7.89
C VAL A 78 13.66 -5.16 7.07
N ARG A 79 14.82 -4.78 6.53
CA ARG A 79 14.96 -3.59 5.69
C ARG A 79 14.10 -3.68 4.42
N PHE A 80 14.03 -4.86 3.81
CA PHE A 80 13.18 -5.07 2.65
C PHE A 80 11.69 -4.99 2.99
N ARG A 81 11.26 -5.59 4.12
CA ARG A 81 9.88 -5.47 4.60
C ARG A 81 9.50 -4.03 4.90
N LEU A 82 10.38 -3.28 5.56
CA LEU A 82 10.16 -1.86 5.84
C LEU A 82 9.93 -1.08 4.55
N PHE A 83 10.77 -1.30 3.53
CA PHE A 83 10.59 -0.69 2.22
C PHE A 83 9.26 -1.06 1.56
N GLN A 84 8.81 -2.31 1.67
CA GLN A 84 7.49 -2.72 1.16
C GLN A 84 6.35 -2.03 1.91
N CYS A 85 6.46 -1.88 3.23
CA CYS A 85 5.50 -1.15 4.06
C CYS A 85 5.44 0.33 3.67
N GLU A 86 6.58 0.99 3.44
CA GLU A 86 6.64 2.38 2.99
C GLU A 86 5.93 2.56 1.64
N GLN A 87 6.15 1.65 0.68
CA GLN A 87 5.45 1.68 -0.60
C GLN A 87 3.94 1.42 -0.47
N ALA A 88 3.53 0.56 0.46
CA ALA A 88 2.12 0.31 0.73
C ALA A 88 1.46 1.54 1.37
N LEU A 89 2.14 2.19 2.32
CA LEU A 89 1.68 3.42 2.97
C LEU A 89 1.49 4.54 1.94
N GLN A 90 2.48 4.78 1.08
CA GLN A 90 2.38 5.81 0.04
C GLN A 90 1.18 5.57 -0.90
N ARG A 91 0.93 4.32 -1.30
CA ARG A 91 -0.25 3.97 -2.12
C ARG A 91 -1.56 4.17 -1.36
N TRP A 92 -1.57 3.86 -0.07
CA TRP A 92 -2.74 4.06 0.79
C TRP A 92 -3.05 5.55 0.96
N GLU A 93 -2.06 6.40 1.23
CA GLU A 93 -2.23 7.86 1.36
C GLU A 93 -2.81 8.48 0.08
N LEU A 94 -2.29 8.11 -1.09
CA LEU A 94 -2.81 8.56 -2.39
C LEU A 94 -4.27 8.13 -2.60
N SER A 95 -4.59 6.88 -2.28
CA SER A 95 -5.94 6.35 -2.43
C SER A 95 -6.90 7.01 -1.45
N HIS A 96 -6.46 7.26 -0.22
CA HIS A 96 -7.23 7.91 0.82
C HIS A 96 -7.59 9.34 0.41
N GLY A 97 -6.62 10.15 -0.04
CA GLY A 97 -6.88 11.51 -0.51
C GLY A 97 -7.84 11.55 -1.72
N ALA A 98 -7.75 10.58 -2.63
CA ALA A 98 -8.70 10.47 -3.74
C ALA A 98 -10.13 10.16 -3.26
N ILE A 99 -10.28 9.26 -2.29
CA ILE A 99 -11.58 8.92 -1.68
C ILE A 99 -12.17 10.11 -0.94
N GLU A 100 -11.38 10.84 -0.15
CA GLU A 100 -11.83 12.05 0.55
C GLU A 100 -12.30 13.13 -0.42
N THR A 101 -11.54 13.33 -1.50
CA THR A 101 -11.89 14.29 -2.56
C THR A 101 -13.20 13.90 -3.24
N MET A 102 -13.38 12.63 -3.61
CA MET A 102 -14.63 12.14 -4.20
C MET A 102 -15.81 12.28 -3.24
N SER A 103 -15.63 11.93 -1.96
CA SER A 103 -16.66 12.05 -0.94
C SER A 103 -17.14 13.49 -0.80
N THR A 104 -16.20 14.43 -0.72
CA THR A 104 -16.50 15.87 -0.64
C THR A 104 -17.22 16.36 -1.90
N GLY A 105 -16.77 15.95 -3.08
CA GLY A 105 -17.41 16.29 -4.35
C GLY A 105 -18.85 15.75 -4.45
N LEU A 106 -19.08 14.50 -4.02
CA LEU A 106 -20.40 13.88 -4.00
C LEU A 106 -21.34 14.59 -3.01
N GLN A 107 -20.84 14.96 -1.82
CA GLN A 107 -21.63 15.72 -0.85
C GLN A 107 -22.08 17.07 -1.42
N GLU A 108 -21.20 17.77 -2.13
CA GLU A 108 -21.53 19.04 -2.78
C GLU A 108 -22.55 18.87 -3.92
N VAL A 109 -22.41 17.82 -4.74
CA VAL A 109 -23.41 17.50 -5.78
C VAL A 109 -24.77 17.19 -5.15
N VAL A 110 -24.80 16.40 -4.07
CA VAL A 110 -26.05 16.10 -3.33
C VAL A 110 -26.67 17.37 -2.76
N ARG A 111 -25.87 18.29 -2.23
CA ARG A 111 -26.35 19.59 -1.73
C ARG A 111 -27.01 20.40 -2.84
N ARG A 112 -26.35 20.55 -4.00
CA ARG A 112 -26.90 21.26 -5.16
C ARG A 112 -28.19 20.64 -5.67
N LEU A 113 -28.22 19.33 -5.84
CA LEU A 113 -29.42 18.63 -6.29
C LEU A 113 -30.59 18.80 -5.33
N ARG A 114 -30.35 18.86 -4.01
CA ARG A 114 -31.41 19.14 -3.02
C ARG A 114 -31.94 20.57 -3.16
N GLU A 115 -31.07 21.54 -3.37
CA GLU A 115 -31.44 22.94 -3.59
C GLU A 115 -32.26 23.10 -4.88
N GLU A 116 -31.79 22.52 -5.99
CA GLU A 116 -32.51 22.51 -7.26
C GLU A 116 -33.87 21.81 -7.14
N ASN A 117 -33.94 20.67 -6.45
CA ASN A 117 -35.22 19.98 -6.25
C ASN A 117 -36.19 20.81 -5.40
N ALA A 118 -35.70 21.53 -4.39
CA ALA A 118 -36.52 22.44 -3.59
C ALA A 118 -37.07 23.59 -4.44
N GLN A 119 -36.21 24.23 -5.24
CA GLN A 119 -36.61 25.30 -6.16
C GLN A 119 -37.65 24.83 -7.20
N LEU A 120 -37.42 23.67 -7.81
CA LEU A 120 -38.36 23.09 -8.78
C LEU A 120 -39.71 22.75 -8.14
N ARG A 121 -39.71 22.22 -6.90
CA ARG A 121 -40.95 21.96 -6.15
C ARG A 121 -41.71 23.23 -5.80
N GLU A 122 -41.01 24.32 -5.50
CA GLU A 122 -41.64 25.62 -5.27
C GLU A 122 -42.21 26.22 -6.56
N ALA A 123 -41.46 26.15 -7.66
CA ALA A 123 -41.93 26.60 -8.97
C ALA A 123 -43.18 25.82 -9.42
N LEU A 124 -43.19 24.49 -9.25
CA LEU A 124 -44.36 23.66 -9.52
C LEU A 124 -45.57 24.06 -8.65
N ARG A 125 -45.36 24.31 -7.36
CA ARG A 125 -46.43 24.76 -6.46
C ARG A 125 -47.03 26.10 -6.89
N ARG A 126 -46.20 27.05 -7.35
CA ARG A 126 -46.67 28.34 -7.88
C ARG A 126 -47.51 28.15 -9.15
N LEU A 127 -46.99 27.41 -10.13
CA LEU A 127 -47.71 27.13 -11.38
C LEU A 127 -49.03 26.38 -11.17
N GLN A 128 -49.07 25.42 -10.24
CA GLN A 128 -50.30 24.71 -9.88
C GLN A 128 -51.29 25.62 -9.15
N GLY A 129 -50.82 26.50 -8.26
CA GLY A 129 -51.65 27.52 -7.61
C GLY A 129 -52.24 28.52 -8.61
N ASP A 130 -51.45 28.99 -9.57
CA ASP A 130 -51.88 29.90 -10.62
C ASP A 130 -52.89 29.24 -11.58
N SER A 131 -52.69 27.96 -11.89
CA SER A 131 -53.64 27.17 -12.70
C SER A 131 -54.96 26.92 -11.96
N ALA A 132 -54.91 26.69 -10.64
CA ALA A 132 -56.11 26.54 -9.82
C ALA A 132 -56.87 27.86 -9.64
N ALA A 133 -56.16 29.00 -9.57
CA ALA A 133 -56.76 30.32 -9.55
C ALA A 133 -57.41 30.69 -10.92
N GLY A 134 -56.79 30.30 -12.04
CA GLY A 134 -57.36 30.50 -13.38
C GLY A 134 -58.56 29.58 -13.69
N ALA A 135 -58.66 28.42 -13.04
CA ALA A 135 -59.79 27.50 -13.20
C ALA A 135 -61.02 27.87 -12.34
N MET A 136 -60.90 28.80 -11.39
CA MET A 136 -62.03 29.35 -10.61
C MET A 136 -62.74 30.54 -11.29
N ASP A 137 -62.36 30.92 -12.51
CA ASP A 137 -63.13 31.87 -13.33
C ASP A 137 -63.76 31.24 -14.60
N PRO A 138 -64.74 30.32 -14.47
CA PRO A 138 -65.63 29.97 -15.57
C PRO A 138 -67.03 30.53 -15.26
N GLY A 139 -67.25 31.84 -15.41
CA GLY A 139 -68.51 32.43 -14.95
C GLY A 139 -68.88 33.83 -15.42
N GLY A 140 -68.64 34.18 -16.70
CA GLY A 140 -69.07 35.45 -17.29
C GLY A 140 -69.70 35.31 -18.67
N GLY A 141 -70.63 34.37 -18.84
CA GLY A 141 -71.38 34.18 -20.09
C GLY A 141 -72.52 35.19 -20.27
N VAL A 142 -72.39 36.00 -21.33
CA VAL A 142 -73.42 36.44 -22.31
C VAL A 142 -74.76 37.01 -21.83
N GLY A 143 -75.01 38.27 -22.21
CA GLY A 143 -76.32 38.87 -22.50
C GLY A 143 -76.07 40.30 -22.97
N GLY A 144 -76.45 40.78 -24.15
CA GLY A 144 -77.61 40.52 -24.98
C GLY A 144 -78.21 41.89 -25.32
N ALA A 145 -78.58 42.08 -26.59
CA ALA A 145 -79.07 43.31 -27.27
C ALA A 145 -77.99 44.21 -27.89
#